data_AF-A0AA44YGI9-F1
#
_entry.id   AF-A0AA44YGI9-F1
#
_cell.length_a   1.000
_cell.length_b   1.000
_cell.length_c   1.000
_cell.angle_alpha   90.00
_cell.angle_beta   90.00
_cell.angle_gamma   90.00
#
_symmetry.space_group_name_H-M   'P 1'
#
loop_
_entity.id
_entity.type
_entity.pdbx_description
1 polymer ?
#
loop_
_entity_poly.entity_id
_entity_poly.type
_entity_poly.pdbx_seq_one_letter_code
_entity_poly.pdbx_strand_id
1 'polypeptide(L)' 'MALFSGTPRRRSVGWSRWRLYLQRYRTRKELLLLDDARLIDIGLSRAEALREGYKPFWKE' A
#
# COMPACT_ATOMS: atom_id res chain seq x y z
N MET A 1 -4.59 -41.26 -9.30
CA MET A 1 -3.44 -40.90 -10.16
C MET A 1 -3.37 -39.38 -10.27
N ALA A 2 -2.34 -38.79 -9.64
CA ALA A 2 -1.84 -37.40 -9.66
C ALA A 2 -2.84 -36.24 -9.87
N LEU A 3 -3.32 -35.58 -8.80
CA LEU A 3 -2.75 -34.37 -8.20
C LEU A 3 -2.54 -33.21 -9.20
N PHE A 4 -3.51 -32.28 -9.25
CA PHE A 4 -3.29 -30.92 -9.74
C PHE A 4 -2.26 -30.24 -8.83
N SER A 5 -0.99 -30.32 -9.21
CA SER A 5 0.09 -29.52 -8.67
C SER A 5 -0.10 -28.07 -9.13
N GLY A 6 -0.94 -27.32 -8.41
CA GLY A 6 -0.90 -25.87 -8.44
C GLY A 6 0.47 -25.42 -7.94
N THR A 7 1.40 -25.18 -8.86
CA THR A 7 2.73 -24.65 -8.52
C THR A 7 2.56 -23.33 -7.76
N PRO A 8 3.07 -23.18 -6.52
CA PRO A 8 3.02 -21.91 -5.84
C PRO A 8 3.77 -20.88 -6.69
N ARG A 9 3.09 -19.78 -6.95
CA ARG A 9 3.51 -18.68 -7.82
C ARG A 9 4.80 -18.04 -7.28
N ARG A 10 5.97 -18.59 -7.66
CA ARG A 10 7.25 -17.91 -7.49
C ARG A 10 7.27 -16.70 -8.42
N ARG A 11 6.98 -15.51 -7.88
CA ARG A 11 7.36 -14.24 -8.52
C ARG A 11 8.71 -13.81 -7.97
N SER A 12 9.74 -13.93 -8.79
CA SER A 12 11.13 -13.64 -8.48
C SER A 12 11.39 -12.13 -8.23
N VAL A 13 11.86 -11.86 -7.02
CA VAL A 13 13.09 -11.14 -6.61
C VAL A 13 13.29 -9.66 -7.02
N GLY A 14 13.29 -8.80 -5.99
CA GLY A 14 14.13 -7.59 -5.89
C GLY A 14 13.45 -6.27 -6.25
N TRP A 15 13.22 -6.04 -7.54
CA TRP A 15 12.87 -4.71 -8.07
C TRP A 15 11.39 -4.34 -7.90
N SER A 16 10.51 -5.34 -7.82
CA SER A 16 9.06 -5.14 -7.62
C SER A 16 8.73 -4.60 -6.22
N ARG A 17 9.44 -5.06 -5.18
CA ARG A 17 9.22 -4.62 -3.80
C ARG A 17 9.65 -3.17 -3.60
N TRP A 18 10.75 -2.75 -4.21
CA TRP A 18 11.17 -1.35 -4.19
C TRP A 18 10.14 -0.42 -4.85
N ARG A 19 9.58 -0.81 -6.00
CA ARG A 19 8.50 -0.05 -6.63
C ARG A 19 7.26 0.05 -5.74
N LEU A 20 6.88 -1.05 -5.09
CA LEU A 20 5.78 -1.08 -4.13
C LEU A 20 6.04 -0.16 -2.93
N TYR A 21 7.25 -0.20 -2.37
CA TYR A 21 7.64 0.63 -1.24
C TYR A 21 7.65 2.12 -1.60
N LEU A 22 8.15 2.48 -2.80
CA LEU A 22 8.11 3.85 -3.28
C LEU A 22 6.67 4.33 -3.50
N GLN A 23 5.80 3.48 -4.04
CA GLN A 23 4.38 3.78 -4.21
C GLN A 23 3.71 4.02 -2.86
N ARG A 24 3.91 3.12 -1.88
CA ARG A 24 3.38 3.27 -0.51
C ARG A 24 3.86 4.55 0.15
N TYR A 25 5.16 4.85 0.04
CA TYR A 25 5.73 6.08 0.57
C TYR A 25 5.02 7.31 0.00
N ARG A 26 4.88 7.38 -1.33
CA ARG A 26 4.22 8.49 -2.02
C ARG A 26 2.77 8.66 -1.60
N THR A 27 1.97 7.60 -1.69
CA THR A 27 0.54 7.66 -1.34
C THR A 27 0.34 8.02 0.13
N ARG A 28 1.16 7.49 1.05
CA ARG A 28 1.07 7.83 2.47
C ARG A 28 1.43 9.29 2.75
N LYS A 29 2.45 9.82 2.08
CA LYS A 29 2.77 11.25 2.18
C LYS A 29 1.65 12.12 1.61
N GLU A 30 1.04 11.70 0.52
CA GLU A 30 -0.09 12.39 -0.10
C GLU A 30 -1.32 12.44 0.82
N LEU A 31 -1.68 11.31 1.46
CA LEU A 31 -2.75 11.27 2.47
C LEU A 31 -2.56 12.28 3.61
N LEU A 32 -1.32 12.54 4.02
CA LEU A 32 -1.02 13.53 5.06
C LEU A 32 -1.15 14.98 4.56
N LEU A 33 -1.02 15.21 3.25
CA LEU A 33 -1.09 16.53 2.64
C LEU A 33 -2.51 16.93 2.21
N LEU A 34 -3.43 15.97 2.09
CA LEU A 34 -4.81 16.25 1.75
C LEU A 34 -5.52 17.05 2.87
N ASP A 35 -6.41 17.95 2.44
CA ASP A 35 -7.36 18.63 3.31
C ASP A 35 -8.54 17.70 3.67
N ASP A 36 -9.32 18.09 4.68
CA ASP A 36 -10.40 17.24 5.19
C ASP A 36 -11.51 17.02 4.16
N ALA A 37 -11.77 17.98 3.27
CA ALA A 37 -12.78 17.87 2.22
C ALA A 37 -12.40 16.79 1.20
N ARG A 38 -11.16 16.81 0.70
CA ARG A 38 -10.65 15.79 -0.24
C ARG A 38 -10.54 14.42 0.39
N LEU A 39 -10.24 14.35 1.69
CA LEU A 39 -10.26 13.08 2.42
C LEU A 39 -11.68 12.50 2.47
N ILE A 40 -12.68 13.34 2.73
CA ILE A 40 -14.10 12.93 2.71
C ILE A 40 -14.52 12.46 1.30
N ASP A 41 -14.08 13.16 0.25
CA ASP A 41 -14.38 12.77 -1.14
C ASP A 41 -13.88 11.36 -1.49
N ILE A 42 -12.74 10.93 -0.90
CA ILE A 42 -12.20 9.57 -1.05
C ILE A 42 -12.65 8.60 0.06
N GLY A 43 -13.58 9.02 0.91
CA GLY A 43 -14.18 8.19 1.97
C GLY A 43 -13.27 7.92 3.17
N LEU A 44 -12.30 8.80 3.45
CA LEU A 44 -11.40 8.71 4.60
C LEU A 44 -11.64 9.85 5.58
N SER A 45 -11.57 9.53 6.88
CA SER A 45 -11.45 10.57 7.91
C SER A 45 -9.99 11.00 8.10
N ARG A 46 -9.79 12.20 8.68
CA ARG A 46 -8.45 12.70 9.04
C ARG A 46 -7.67 11.71 9.92
N ALA A 47 -8.34 11.07 10.88
CA ALA A 47 -7.70 10.09 11.77
C ALA A 47 -7.20 8.85 11.01
N GLU A 48 -7.94 8.40 10.00
CA GLU A 48 -7.55 7.25 9.17
C GLU A 48 -6.40 7.60 8.23
N ALA A 49 -6.44 8.79 7.63
CA ALA A 49 -5.35 9.31 6.81
C ALA A 49 -4.04 9.44 7.59
N LEU A 50 -4.10 9.94 8.84
CA LEU A 50 -2.94 9.98 9.73
C LEU A 50 -2.44 8.58 10.09
N ARG A 51 -3.35 7.67 10.47
CA ARG A 51 -3.02 6.29 10.82
C ARG A 51 -2.32 5.58 9.67
N GLU A 52 -2.80 5.74 8.44
CA GLU A 52 -2.17 5.15 7.25
C GLU A 52 -0.89 5.89 6.87
N GLY A 53 -0.90 7.22 6.89
CA GLY A 53 0.23 8.08 6.52
C GLY A 53 1.48 7.87 7.36
N TYR A 54 1.33 7.56 8.65
CA TYR A 54 2.45 7.29 9.56
C TYR A 54 2.95 5.84 9.55
N LYS A 55 2.33 4.93 8.80
CA LYS A 55 2.87 3.57 8.67
C LYS A 55 4.20 3.59 7.92
N PRO A 56 5.23 2.85 8.39
CA PRO A 56 6.48 2.73 7.64
C PRO A 56 6.26 2.05 6.30
N PHE A 57 6.94 2.51 5.24
CA PHE A 57 6.66 2.14 3.84
C PHE A 57 6.72 0.64 3.52
N TRP A 58 7.45 -0.14 4.31
CA TRP A 58 7.58 -1.60 4.14
C TRP A 58 6.40 -2.39 4.72
N LYS A 59 5.55 -1.75 5.54
CA LYS A 59 4.41 -2.36 6.21
C LYS A 59 3.11 -2.17 5.43
N GLU A 60 2.25 -3.18 5.46
CA GLU A 60 0.86 -3.13 4.95
C GLU A 60 -0.07 -2.54 6.01
#